data_AF-A0A519ZE20-F1
#
_entry.id   AF-A0A519ZE20-F1
#
_cell.length_a   1.000
_cell.length_b   1.000
_cell.length_c   1.000
_cell.angle_alpha   90.00
_cell.angle_beta   90.00
_cell.angle_gamma   90.00
#
_symmetry.space_group_name_H-M   'P 1'
#
loop_
_entity.id
_entity.type
_entity.pdbx_description
1 polymer ?
#
loop_
_entity_poly.entity_id
_entity_poly.type
_entity_poly.pdbx_seq_one_letter_code
_entity_poly.pdbx_strand_id
1 'polypeptide(L)'
;MTDIAKRFPGNPILKPADIKPSRSDLKVICLLNPGAFLFEGKIWLILRVAENAISKEGYYRYPVIDEREGIKLLDVPADHPDLNTTDARVHNYKGVDYLTTLSHLRLVCSTDGIHFYEPDGFEPL
;
A
#
# COMPACT_ATOMS: atom_id res chain seq x y z
N MET A 1 29.20 2.11 13.05
CA MET A 1 29.41 2.14 11.58
C MET A 1 28.96 3.52 11.12
N THR A 2 29.79 4.27 10.42
CA THR A 2 29.44 5.61 9.94
C THR A 2 28.49 5.47 8.76
N ASP A 3 27.38 6.22 8.75
CA ASP A 3 26.44 6.27 7.63
C ASP A 3 27.18 6.84 6.39
N ILE A 4 27.44 5.98 5.40
CA ILE A 4 28.11 6.35 4.15
C ILE A 4 27.11 6.85 3.08
N ALA A 5 25.80 6.73 3.34
CA ALA A 5 24.77 7.14 2.40
C ALA A 5 24.50 8.65 2.53
N LYS A 6 24.69 9.37 1.42
CA LYS A 6 24.22 10.76 1.31
C LYS A 6 22.74 10.74 0.93
N ARG A 7 21.87 11.08 1.89
CA ARG A 7 20.42 11.18 1.64
C ARG A 7 20.15 12.28 0.62
N PHE A 8 19.33 11.97 -0.38
CA PHE A 8 18.84 12.96 -1.32
C PHE A 8 17.99 14.01 -0.57
N PRO A 9 18.31 15.32 -0.67
CA PRO A 9 17.56 16.35 0.05
C PRO A 9 16.09 16.46 -0.36
N GLY A 10 15.75 16.05 -1.59
CA GLY A 10 14.38 16.06 -2.11
C GLY A 10 13.52 14.88 -1.65
N ASN A 11 13.99 14.06 -0.71
CA ASN A 11 13.17 12.98 -0.16
C ASN A 11 11.86 13.51 0.47
N PRO A 12 10.76 12.75 0.37
CA PRO A 12 10.65 11.44 -0.30
C PRO A 12 10.52 11.59 -1.82
N ILE A 13 11.13 10.67 -2.58
CA ILE A 13 11.06 10.61 -4.05
C ILE A 13 9.68 10.19 -4.60
N LEU A 14 8.85 9.56 -3.75
CA LEU A 14 7.46 9.16 -4.03
C LEU A 14 6.64 9.27 -2.76
N LYS A 15 5.37 9.63 -2.90
CA LYS A 15 4.38 9.79 -1.84
C LYS A 15 3.10 9.01 -2.19
N PRO A 16 2.29 8.61 -1.20
CA PRO A 16 1.01 7.94 -1.46
C PRO A 16 0.12 8.65 -2.49
N ALA A 17 0.13 9.99 -2.52
CA ALA A 17 -0.67 10.79 -3.45
C ALA A 17 -0.21 10.70 -4.92
N ASP A 18 1.00 10.19 -5.18
CA ASP A 18 1.54 10.05 -6.53
C ASP A 18 1.01 8.79 -7.24
N ILE A 19 0.36 7.89 -6.50
CA ILE A 19 -0.16 6.61 -7.00
C ILE A 19 -1.68 6.58 -6.82
N LYS A 20 -2.41 6.26 -7.88
CA LYS A 20 -3.86 6.11 -7.80
C LYS A 20 -4.22 4.81 -7.06
N PRO A 21 -5.27 4.81 -6.20
CA PRO A 21 -5.78 3.57 -5.61
C PRO A 21 -6.20 2.57 -6.68
N SER A 22 -6.04 1.27 -6.39
CA SER A 22 -6.46 0.18 -7.28
C SER A 22 -7.99 0.12 -7.47
N ARG A 23 -8.75 0.60 -6.49
CA ARG A 23 -10.21 0.69 -6.53
C ARG A 23 -10.70 1.96 -5.86
N SER A 24 -11.85 2.48 -6.28
CA SER A 24 -12.41 3.75 -5.83
C SER A 24 -12.88 3.78 -4.37
N ASP A 25 -13.10 2.62 -3.74
CA ASP A 25 -13.45 2.50 -2.31
C ASP A 25 -12.23 2.16 -1.42
N LEU A 26 -11.03 2.20 -2.01
CA LEU A 26 -9.75 2.08 -1.35
C LEU A 26 -8.98 3.42 -1.41
N LYS A 27 -7.99 3.57 -0.54
CA LYS A 27 -7.04 4.68 -0.56
C LYS A 27 -5.62 4.17 -0.34
N VAL A 28 -4.68 4.68 -1.13
CA VAL A 28 -3.25 4.43 -0.90
C VAL A 28 -2.82 5.18 0.35
N ILE A 29 -2.29 4.46 1.33
CA ILE A 29 -1.79 5.07 2.57
C ILE A 29 -0.28 5.04 2.68
N CYS A 30 0.39 4.14 1.96
CA CYS A 30 1.83 3.97 2.07
C CYS A 30 2.42 3.34 0.81
N LEU A 31 3.59 3.85 0.42
CA LEU A 31 4.48 3.24 -0.57
C LEU A 31 5.74 2.85 0.18
N LEU A 32 6.11 1.57 0.15
CA LEU A 32 7.19 1.07 0.99
C LEU A 32 7.99 -0.04 0.33
N ASN A 33 9.16 -0.32 0.91
CA ASN A 33 10.02 -1.48 0.66
C ASN A 33 10.22 -1.83 -0.84
N PRO A 34 10.63 -0.87 -1.69
CA PRO A 34 10.72 -1.15 -3.11
C PRO A 34 11.89 -2.08 -3.44
N GLY A 35 11.67 -3.01 -4.38
CA GLY A 35 12.77 -3.61 -5.14
C GLY A 35 13.28 -2.61 -6.18
N ALA A 36 14.58 -2.58 -6.47
CA ALA A 36 15.17 -1.64 -7.44
C ALA A 36 16.00 -2.38 -8.49
N PHE A 37 15.87 -2.01 -9.77
CA PHE A 37 16.62 -2.62 -10.87
C PHE A 37 16.81 -1.64 -12.05
N LEU A 38 17.75 -1.97 -12.95
CA LEU A 38 17.95 -1.26 -14.21
C LEU A 38 17.36 -2.08 -15.35
N PHE A 39 16.56 -1.44 -16.20
CA PHE A 39 16.00 -2.08 -17.39
C PHE A 39 15.73 -1.01 -18.46
N GLU A 40 16.15 -1.30 -19.69
CA GLU A 40 16.02 -0.41 -20.85
C GLU A 40 16.52 1.03 -20.59
N GLY A 41 17.65 1.16 -19.92
CA GLY A 41 18.26 2.47 -19.62
C GLY A 41 17.52 3.31 -18.58
N LYS A 42 16.53 2.74 -17.88
CA LYS A 42 15.78 3.39 -16.79
C LYS A 42 16.05 2.71 -15.44
N ILE A 43 15.86 3.47 -14.37
CA ILE A 43 15.78 2.96 -13.01
C ILE A 43 14.33 2.57 -12.76
N TRP A 44 14.10 1.33 -12.35
CA TRP A 44 12.78 0.80 -12.03
C TRP A 44 12.69 0.50 -10.54
N LEU A 45 11.51 0.76 -9.97
CA LEU A 45 11.14 0.33 -8.63
C LEU A 45 9.90 -0.56 -8.69
N ILE A 46 9.93 -1.65 -7.93
CA ILE A 46 8.76 -2.48 -7.63
C ILE A 46 8.26 -2.04 -6.26
N LEU A 47 7.31 -1.11 -6.23
CA LEU A 47 6.74 -0.57 -4.99
C LEU A 47 5.84 -1.61 -4.34
N ARG A 48 5.95 -1.79 -3.02
CA ARG A 48 4.82 -2.32 -2.25
C ARG A 48 3.87 -1.17 -1.96
N VAL A 49 2.69 -1.22 -2.54
CA VAL A 49 1.64 -0.22 -2.35
C VAL A 49 0.65 -0.76 -1.34
N ALA A 50 0.51 -0.10 -0.19
CA ALA A 50 -0.46 -0.48 0.83
C ALA A 50 -1.70 0.42 0.75
N GLU A 51 -2.85 -0.22 0.61
CA GLU A 51 -4.16 0.42 0.53
C GLU A 51 -5.04 -0.02 1.70
N ASN A 52 -5.83 0.89 2.24
CA ASN A 52 -6.94 0.53 3.14
C ASN A 52 -8.27 0.98 2.56
N ALA A 53 -9.34 0.47 3.14
CA ALA A 53 -10.69 0.87 2.78
C ALA A 53 -10.96 2.34 3.17
N ILE A 54 -11.79 3.01 2.39
CA ILE A 54 -12.33 4.32 2.77
C ILE A 54 -13.15 4.16 4.06
N SER A 55 -12.94 5.10 5.00
CA SER A 55 -13.58 5.09 6.31
C SER A 55 -15.10 5.06 6.20
N LYS A 56 -15.76 4.32 7.10
CA LYS A 56 -17.21 4.27 7.26
C LYS A 56 -17.52 4.49 8.73
N GLU A 57 -18.38 5.46 9.02
CA GLU A 57 -18.73 5.83 10.39
C GLU A 57 -19.30 4.63 11.16
N GLY A 58 -18.79 4.40 12.38
CA GLY A 58 -19.21 3.28 13.24
C GLY A 58 -18.60 1.92 12.88
N TYR A 59 -17.75 1.82 11.85
CA TYR A 59 -17.16 0.55 11.41
C TYR A 59 -15.66 0.63 11.18
N TYR A 60 -14.95 -0.44 11.51
CA TYR A 60 -13.68 -0.75 10.88
C TYR A 60 -13.93 -1.54 9.59
N ARG A 61 -13.21 -1.18 8.53
CA ARG A 61 -13.32 -1.81 7.22
C ARG A 61 -12.00 -2.43 6.83
N TYR A 62 -11.99 -3.73 6.58
CA TYR A 62 -10.79 -4.48 6.23
C TYR A 62 -10.85 -4.93 4.77
N PRO A 63 -9.89 -4.53 3.92
CA PRO A 63 -9.76 -5.13 2.60
C PRO A 63 -9.19 -6.55 2.74
N VAL A 64 -9.92 -7.55 2.25
CA VAL A 64 -9.54 -8.96 2.25
C VAL A 64 -9.60 -9.53 0.84
N ILE A 65 -8.76 -10.53 0.53
CA ILE A 65 -8.81 -11.22 -0.77
C ILE A 65 -9.77 -12.41 -0.65
N ASP A 66 -10.71 -12.48 -1.57
CA ASP A 66 -11.57 -13.61 -1.86
C ASP A 66 -11.13 -14.24 -3.18
N GLU A 67 -10.99 -15.57 -3.21
CA GLU A 67 -10.46 -16.30 -4.37
C GLU A 67 -11.32 -16.16 -5.64
N ARG A 68 -12.60 -15.82 -5.51
CA ARG A 68 -13.55 -15.75 -6.64
C ARG A 68 -13.85 -14.33 -7.06
N GLU A 69 -13.96 -13.43 -6.09
CA GLU A 69 -14.43 -12.05 -6.32
C GLU A 69 -13.31 -11.00 -6.19
N GLY A 70 -12.08 -11.42 -5.86
CA GLY A 70 -10.97 -10.50 -5.65
C GLY A 70 -11.09 -9.76 -4.32
N ILE A 71 -10.89 -8.44 -4.31
CA ILE A 71 -10.89 -7.66 -3.05
C ILE A 71 -12.32 -7.50 -2.52
N LYS A 72 -12.58 -7.95 -1.29
CA LYS A 72 -13.80 -7.67 -0.52
C LYS A 72 -13.52 -6.72 0.64
N LEU A 73 -14.53 -5.95 1.04
CA LEU A 73 -14.46 -5.14 2.26
C LEU A 73 -15.30 -5.80 3.36
N LEU A 74 -14.63 -6.19 4.45
CA LEU A 74 -15.29 -6.67 5.65
C LEU A 74 -15.55 -5.49 6.60
N ASP A 75 -16.81 -5.22 6.89
CA ASP A 75 -17.22 -4.19 7.85
C ASP A 75 -17.46 -4.82 9.23
N VAL A 76 -16.75 -4.35 10.25
CA VAL A 76 -16.92 -4.78 11.65
C VAL A 76 -17.34 -3.58 12.49
N PRO A 77 -18.43 -3.65 13.27
CA PRO A 77 -18.83 -2.58 14.17
C PRO A 77 -17.69 -2.19 15.12
N ALA A 78 -17.43 -0.90 15.26
CA ALA A 78 -16.30 -0.40 16.05
C ALA A 78 -16.44 -0.68 17.56
N ASP A 79 -17.67 -0.91 18.04
CA ASP A 79 -18.03 -1.23 19.41
C ASP A 79 -18.24 -2.74 19.66
N HIS A 80 -17.93 -3.59 18.68
CA HIS A 80 -18.14 -5.03 18.81
C HIS A 80 -17.25 -5.60 19.95
N PRO A 81 -17.81 -6.40 20.88
CA PRO A 81 -17.06 -6.87 22.07
C PRO A 81 -15.83 -7.74 21.74
N ASP A 82 -15.92 -8.54 20.67
CA ASP A 82 -14.81 -9.40 20.22
C ASP A 82 -13.77 -8.69 19.33
N LEU A 83 -13.85 -7.36 19.17
CA LEU A 83 -12.90 -6.59 18.36
C LEU A 83 -11.77 -6.02 19.25
N ASN A 84 -10.53 -6.37 18.91
CA ASN A 84 -9.34 -5.80 19.53
C ASN A 84 -8.53 -5.01 18.50
N THR A 85 -8.39 -3.70 18.71
CA THR A 85 -7.69 -2.76 17.82
C THR A 85 -6.42 -2.19 18.44
N THR A 86 -5.77 -2.94 19.35
CA THR A 86 -4.59 -2.46 20.09
C THR A 86 -3.40 -2.17 19.16
N ASP A 87 -3.14 -2.99 18.13
CA ASP A 87 -2.17 -2.69 17.07
C ASP A 87 -2.90 -2.10 15.85
N ALA A 88 -2.59 -0.86 15.47
CA ALA A 88 -3.25 -0.17 14.35
C ALA A 88 -3.07 -0.85 12.97
N ARG A 89 -2.13 -1.79 12.84
CA ARG A 89 -1.86 -2.54 11.59
C ARG A 89 -2.60 -3.86 11.54
N VAL A 90 -2.94 -4.43 12.69
CA VAL A 90 -3.54 -5.76 12.82
C VAL A 90 -4.61 -5.73 13.89
N HIS A 91 -5.86 -5.87 13.48
CA HIS A 91 -6.99 -5.98 14.41
C HIS A 91 -7.40 -7.44 14.52
N ASN A 92 -7.60 -7.92 15.74
CA ASN A 92 -8.18 -9.24 15.96
C ASN A 92 -9.70 -9.12 16.06
N TYR A 93 -10.43 -9.93 15.31
CA TYR A 93 -11.88 -10.03 15.38
C TYR A 93 -12.29 -11.49 15.41
N LYS A 94 -12.96 -11.90 16.50
CA LYS A 94 -13.41 -13.30 16.72
C LYS A 94 -12.27 -14.33 16.58
N GLY A 95 -11.08 -14.00 17.07
CA GLY A 95 -9.92 -14.87 17.04
C GLY A 95 -9.17 -14.90 15.70
N VAL A 96 -9.57 -14.08 14.72
CA VAL A 96 -8.89 -13.95 13.43
C VAL A 96 -8.22 -12.58 13.33
N ASP A 97 -6.95 -12.58 12.90
CA ASP A 97 -6.21 -11.35 12.65
C ASP A 97 -6.50 -10.79 11.24
N TYR A 98 -6.92 -9.54 11.20
CA TYR A 98 -7.17 -8.78 9.97
C TYR A 98 -6.15 -7.66 9.86
N LEU A 99 -5.45 -7.61 8.73
CA LEU A 99 -4.62 -6.46 8.39
C LEU A 99 -5.53 -5.27 8.05
N THR A 100 -5.18 -4.09 8.53
CA THR A 100 -5.90 -2.86 8.20
C THR A 100 -5.61 -2.36 6.78
N THR A 101 -4.68 -3.01 6.08
CA THR A 101 -4.28 -2.71 4.71
C THR A 101 -4.12 -3.98 3.90
N LEU A 102 -4.42 -3.90 2.61
CA LEU A 102 -4.01 -4.86 1.60
C LEU A 102 -2.85 -4.27 0.80
N SER A 103 -1.83 -5.07 0.49
CA SER A 103 -0.71 -4.63 -0.35
C SER A 103 -0.67 -5.37 -1.67
N HIS A 104 -0.35 -4.65 -2.75
CA HIS A 104 0.01 -5.19 -4.06
C HIS A 104 1.33 -4.58 -4.53
N LEU A 105 1.89 -5.10 -5.63
CA LEU A 105 3.13 -4.59 -6.19
C LEU A 105 2.83 -3.74 -7.43
N ARG A 106 3.48 -2.57 -7.54
CA ARG A 106 3.38 -1.71 -8.74
C ARG A 106 4.75 -1.31 -9.25
N LEU A 107 4.86 -1.23 -10.57
CA LEU A 107 6.06 -0.79 -11.25
C LEU A 107 6.03 0.73 -11.44
N VAL A 108 7.13 1.38 -11.11
CA VAL A 108 7.40 2.77 -11.49
C VAL A 108 8.81 2.87 -12.07
N CYS A 109 9.02 3.82 -12.97
CA CYS A 109 10.34 4.01 -13.58
C CYS A 109 10.75 5.49 -13.65
N SER A 110 12.05 5.71 -13.79
CA SER A 110 12.67 7.03 -13.86
C SER A 110 13.90 7.01 -14.77
N THR A 111 14.13 8.11 -15.49
CA THR A 111 15.36 8.33 -16.29
C THR A 111 16.41 9.14 -15.55
N ASP A 112 16.05 9.84 -14.47
CA ASP A 112 16.95 10.72 -13.71
C ASP A 112 17.16 10.27 -12.25
N GLY A 113 16.46 9.21 -11.82
CA GLY A 113 16.53 8.67 -10.46
C GLY A 113 15.85 9.53 -9.41
N ILE A 114 15.12 10.58 -9.81
CA ILE A 114 14.45 11.54 -8.93
C ILE A 114 12.96 11.55 -9.19
N HIS A 115 12.54 11.63 -10.46
CA HIS A 115 11.13 11.70 -10.85
C HIS A 115 10.67 10.33 -11.34
N PHE A 116 9.81 9.68 -10.58
CA PHE A 116 9.24 8.37 -10.89
C PHE A 116 7.79 8.51 -11.38
N TYR A 117 7.40 7.67 -12.33
CA TYR A 117 6.03 7.58 -12.85
C TYR A 117 5.63 6.13 -13.11
N GLU A 118 4.32 5.88 -13.15
CA GLU A 118 3.75 4.60 -13.57
C GLU A 118 3.76 4.51 -15.10
N PRO A 119 4.48 3.56 -15.71
CA PRO A 119 4.45 3.38 -17.16
C PRO A 119 3.15 2.70 -17.61
N ASP A 120 2.69 3.05 -18.81
CA ASP A 120 1.54 2.40 -19.43
C ASP A 120 1.82 0.90 -19.72
N GLY A 121 0.77 0.09 -19.70
CA GLY A 121 0.84 -1.33 -20.07
C GLY A 121 1.27 -2.29 -18.94
N PHE A 122 1.40 -1.79 -17.70
CA PHE A 122 1.71 -2.59 -16.52
C PHE A 122 0.59 -2.48 -15.48
N GLU A 123 -0.19 -3.54 -15.33
CA GLU A 123 -1.18 -3.66 -14.26
C GLU A 123 -0.49 -3.96 -12.90
N PRO A 124 -1.16 -3.67 -11.77
CA PRO A 124 -0.70 -4.13 -10.46
C PRO A 124 -0.47 -5.65 -10.44
N LEU A 125 0.61 -6.08 -9.78
CA LEU A 125 1.02 -7.48 -9.62
C LEU A 125 0.57 -8.07 -8.27
#